data_AF-T5A6M6-F1
#
_entry.id   AF-T5A6M6-F1
#
_cell.length_a   1.000
_cell.length_b   1.000
_cell.length_c   1.000
_cell.angle_alpha   90.00
_cell.angle_beta   90.00
_cell.angle_gamma   90.00
#
_symmetry.space_group_name_H-M   'P 1'
#
loop_
_entity.id
_entity.type
_entity.pdbx_description
1 polymer ?
#
loop_
_entity_poly.entity_id
_entity_poly.type
_entity_poly.pdbx_seq_one_letter_code
_entity_poly.pdbx_strand_id
1 'polypeptide(L)'
;MSLLMSQRCLRCLPLRRRSWPKLTNQARWLSSRRSGSQQTRFSYFSPAQKQSDDTQLFDVLSNSKLLANPLAHDAAVVLATPHYARHVCDSAFVGNIARLLSGDAHLDQFHVLCAVVDHLTPASGESEASQGISVLRGHLDATLPELWLRQPARSWENAESVSSLFFDLGGSGITLPLAQTTFQNSRPSTLIASRFDMTPTTPQLAHKLDKYSQRINMTLNTPVKHVAGLRIWAPLSPVTHPRAVTESFGNIVRRVRVNRKSEPASMELEAALETMLKHRSAPEAPPGPVGVWAVVTPKGTEPLVCAPDPTPILRGEQLTRKAVETTAKDLEQSFYDGARFYQILSGGGGWGAKKGLLSLDPERTHMIQSEEEAMTRFVQTMEGSGFAPPGSQIQFFTVAQASPQDTTLSLSGTVFGVPNGAEEVADGAKGPESGYLVQGHFGALASKGIFVVGPADGEAQGVDESKMSIPGSRVYVDAFDEENDGLAVAGAAGMAVEALAISLVM
;
A
#
# COMPACT_ATOMS: atom_id res chain seq x y z
N MET A 1 59.46 -4.99 63.54
CA MET A 1 59.61 -6.43 63.90
C MET A 1 59.16 -7.25 62.71
N SER A 2 60.02 -8.18 62.31
CA SER A 2 59.86 -9.13 61.21
C SER A 2 58.63 -10.04 61.38
N LEU A 3 57.91 -10.36 60.30
CA LEU A 3 57.69 -11.75 59.90
C LEU A 3 57.08 -11.87 58.50
N LEU A 4 57.67 -12.82 57.78
CA LEU A 4 57.49 -13.19 56.38
C LEU A 4 56.30 -14.14 56.14
N MET A 5 55.89 -14.16 54.86
CA MET A 5 55.41 -15.30 54.06
C MET A 5 54.03 -15.92 54.34
N SER A 6 53.16 -15.84 53.31
CA SER A 6 52.83 -17.05 52.52
C SER A 6 52.23 -16.66 51.16
N GLN A 7 52.90 -17.11 50.10
CA GLN A 7 52.43 -17.10 48.72
C GLN A 7 51.39 -18.21 48.52
N ARG A 8 50.25 -17.89 47.90
CA ARG A 8 49.53 -18.85 47.06
C ARG A 8 49.07 -18.19 45.77
N CYS A 9 49.65 -18.70 44.68
CA CYS A 9 49.30 -18.47 43.30
C CYS A 9 47.80 -18.71 43.05
N LEU A 10 47.13 -17.73 42.45
CA LEU A 10 46.04 -18.01 41.52
C LEU A 10 46.31 -17.25 40.23
N ARG A 11 46.49 -18.05 39.18
CA ARG A 11 46.81 -17.65 37.82
C ARG A 11 45.75 -16.69 37.29
N CYS A 12 46.22 -15.58 36.73
CA CYS A 12 45.45 -14.73 35.83
C CYS A 12 45.04 -15.58 34.61
N LEU A 13 43.76 -15.92 34.51
CA LEU A 13 43.15 -16.35 33.26
C LEU A 13 42.62 -15.09 32.57
N PRO A 14 43.18 -14.67 31.41
CA PRO A 14 42.48 -13.72 30.58
C PRO A 14 41.25 -14.41 30.02
N LEU A 15 40.06 -13.93 30.38
CA LEU A 15 38.82 -14.25 29.68
C LEU A 15 39.02 -13.88 28.22
N ARG A 16 39.31 -14.89 27.40
CA ARG A 16 39.28 -14.82 25.94
C ARG A 16 37.90 -14.30 25.54
N ARG A 17 37.83 -13.02 25.16
CA ARG A 17 36.81 -12.52 24.24
C ARG A 17 36.91 -13.38 22.98
N ARG A 18 36.08 -14.40 22.88
CA ARG A 18 35.79 -15.06 21.61
C ARG A 18 34.96 -14.06 20.80
N SER A 19 35.66 -13.22 20.04
CA SER A 19 35.08 -12.52 18.91
C SER A 19 34.59 -13.59 17.93
N TRP A 20 33.29 -13.85 17.93
CA TRP A 20 32.68 -14.56 16.83
C TRP A 20 32.70 -13.61 15.62
N PRO A 21 33.16 -14.07 14.45
CA PRO A 21 33.18 -13.24 13.28
C PRO A 21 31.74 -12.83 12.96
N LYS A 22 31.53 -11.52 12.79
CA LYS A 22 30.33 -10.98 12.16
C LYS A 22 30.13 -11.76 10.86
N LEU A 23 29.07 -12.56 10.77
CA LEU A 23 28.58 -13.11 9.52
C LEU A 23 27.99 -11.94 8.71
N THR A 24 28.89 -11.09 8.18
CA THR A 24 28.59 -10.23 7.07
C THR A 24 28.41 -11.13 5.86
N ASN A 25 27.19 -11.56 5.59
CA ASN A 25 26.79 -12.06 4.28
C ASN A 25 26.73 -10.88 3.30
N GLN A 26 27.88 -10.24 3.06
CA GLN A 26 28.14 -9.57 1.79
C GLN A 26 28.63 -10.65 0.82
N ALA A 27 27.69 -11.49 0.37
CA ALA A 27 27.93 -12.24 -0.84
C ALA A 27 27.99 -11.23 -1.98
N ARG A 28 29.19 -11.05 -2.56
CA ARG A 28 29.40 -10.34 -3.82
C ARG A 28 28.55 -11.02 -4.89
N TRP A 29 27.35 -10.51 -5.12
CA TRP A 29 26.61 -10.77 -6.35
C TRP A 29 27.21 -9.89 -7.45
N LEU A 30 28.25 -10.40 -8.10
CA LEU A 30 28.58 -10.02 -9.46
C LEU A 30 27.75 -10.92 -10.39
N SER A 31 26.44 -10.68 -10.44
CA SER A 31 25.61 -11.15 -11.53
C SER A 31 25.56 -10.06 -12.60
N SER A 32 25.74 -10.47 -13.84
CA SER A 32 25.65 -9.62 -15.02
C SER A 32 24.38 -8.77 -14.95
N ARG A 33 24.53 -7.45 -14.97
CA ARG A 33 23.46 -6.54 -15.39
C ARG A 33 23.10 -6.89 -16.83
N ARG A 34 22.20 -7.86 -17.02
CA ARG A 34 21.38 -7.88 -18.23
C ARG A 34 20.45 -6.68 -18.11
N SER A 35 20.50 -5.86 -19.15
CA SER A 35 19.55 -4.81 -19.48
C SER A 35 18.12 -5.19 -19.09
N GLY A 36 17.37 -4.23 -18.54
CA GLY A 36 16.11 -4.36 -17.79
C GLY A 36 15.20 -5.55 -18.12
N SER A 37 14.80 -6.32 -17.10
CA SER A 37 13.69 -7.27 -17.22
C SER A 37 12.39 -6.49 -17.39
N GLN A 38 11.91 -6.35 -18.63
CA GLN A 38 10.63 -5.71 -18.89
C GLN A 38 9.51 -6.59 -18.32
N GLN A 39 8.85 -6.15 -17.27
CA GLN A 39 7.68 -6.85 -16.72
C GLN A 39 6.42 -6.50 -17.52
N THR A 40 5.50 -7.45 -17.66
CA THR A 40 4.16 -7.18 -18.22
C THR A 40 3.17 -7.00 -17.08
N ARG A 41 2.32 -5.97 -17.16
CA ARG A 41 1.28 -5.65 -16.16
C ARG A 41 -0.06 -5.51 -16.86
N PHE A 42 -1.10 -6.07 -16.27
CA PHE A 42 -2.48 -5.82 -16.70
C PHE A 42 -3.46 -6.22 -15.59
N SER A 43 -4.68 -5.71 -15.66
CA SER A 43 -5.76 -6.11 -14.78
C SER A 43 -7.00 -6.49 -15.58
N TYR A 44 -7.70 -7.51 -15.14
CA TYR A 44 -9.02 -7.92 -15.60
C TYR A 44 -10.04 -7.55 -14.55
N PHE A 45 -11.12 -6.91 -14.97
CA PHE A 45 -12.26 -6.58 -14.13
C PHE A 45 -13.48 -7.36 -14.59
N SER A 46 -14.15 -7.99 -13.63
CA SER A 46 -15.34 -8.81 -13.83
C SER A 46 -16.59 -7.93 -14.00
N PRO A 47 -17.63 -8.41 -14.71
CA PRO A 47 -18.88 -7.69 -14.84
C PRO A 47 -19.60 -7.53 -13.49
N ALA A 48 -20.34 -6.43 -13.33
CA ALA A 48 -20.94 -6.03 -12.05
C ALA A 48 -22.17 -6.86 -11.62
N GLN A 49 -22.89 -7.51 -12.55
CA GLN A 49 -24.25 -8.05 -12.29
C GLN A 49 -24.43 -9.56 -12.43
N LYS A 50 -23.37 -10.33 -12.67
CA LYS A 50 -23.45 -11.80 -12.67
C LYS A 50 -22.34 -12.37 -11.83
N GLN A 51 -22.64 -13.45 -11.12
CA GLN A 51 -21.60 -14.36 -10.63
C GLN A 51 -20.77 -14.73 -11.86
N SER A 52 -19.59 -14.09 -11.98
CA SER A 52 -18.81 -14.14 -13.21
C SER A 52 -18.48 -15.60 -13.48
N ASP A 53 -18.94 -16.14 -14.59
CA ASP A 53 -18.53 -17.46 -15.02
C ASP A 53 -17.04 -17.37 -15.39
N ASP A 54 -16.24 -18.32 -14.89
CA ASP A 54 -14.80 -18.39 -15.18
C ASP A 54 -14.55 -18.43 -16.69
N THR A 55 -15.51 -18.92 -17.46
CA THR A 55 -15.51 -18.90 -18.93
C THR A 55 -15.28 -17.52 -19.49
N GLN A 56 -15.95 -16.48 -18.97
CA GLN A 56 -15.81 -15.12 -19.48
C GLN A 56 -14.41 -14.55 -19.22
N LEU A 57 -13.83 -14.82 -18.04
CA LEU A 57 -12.45 -14.44 -17.74
C LEU A 57 -11.51 -15.07 -18.77
N PHE A 58 -11.63 -16.36 -18.99
CA PHE A 58 -10.77 -17.08 -19.92
C PHE A 58 -11.00 -16.71 -21.38
N ASP A 59 -12.24 -16.39 -21.78
CA ASP A 59 -12.57 -15.91 -23.12
C ASP A 59 -11.96 -14.53 -23.39
N VAL A 60 -12.07 -13.59 -22.43
CA VAL A 60 -11.48 -12.25 -22.56
C VAL A 60 -9.96 -12.33 -22.58
N LEU A 61 -9.37 -13.14 -21.70
CA LEU A 61 -7.93 -13.34 -21.65
C LEU A 61 -7.41 -13.98 -22.94
N SER A 62 -7.99 -15.11 -23.38
CA SER A 62 -7.52 -15.86 -24.56
C SER A 62 -7.57 -15.07 -25.87
N ASN A 63 -8.52 -14.14 -26.00
CA ASN A 63 -8.64 -13.26 -27.17
C ASN A 63 -7.72 -12.03 -27.11
N SER A 64 -6.97 -11.84 -26.03
CA SER A 64 -6.14 -10.66 -25.82
C SER A 64 -4.71 -10.84 -26.33
N LYS A 65 -4.24 -9.88 -27.13
CA LYS A 65 -2.83 -9.79 -27.54
C LYS A 65 -1.88 -9.53 -26.36
N LEU A 66 -2.40 -9.08 -25.21
CA LEU A 66 -1.62 -8.84 -23.99
C LEU A 66 -1.00 -10.12 -23.42
N LEU A 67 -1.60 -11.28 -23.72
CA LEU A 67 -1.08 -12.57 -23.29
C LEU A 67 0.12 -13.05 -24.08
N ALA A 68 0.41 -12.46 -25.26
CA ALA A 68 1.61 -12.77 -26.00
C ALA A 68 2.83 -12.69 -25.07
N ASN A 69 3.67 -13.72 -25.08
CA ASN A 69 4.82 -13.84 -24.19
C ASN A 69 6.14 -13.81 -24.95
N PRO A 70 6.44 -12.73 -25.71
CA PRO A 70 7.65 -12.68 -26.54
C PRO A 70 8.95 -12.66 -25.71
N LEU A 71 8.84 -12.27 -24.43
CA LEU A 71 9.97 -12.21 -23.49
C LEU A 71 10.21 -13.53 -22.75
N ALA A 72 9.43 -14.58 -23.04
CA ALA A 72 9.53 -15.88 -22.39
C ALA A 72 9.53 -15.78 -20.84
N HIS A 73 8.65 -14.95 -20.31
CA HIS A 73 8.42 -14.88 -18.87
C HIS A 73 7.91 -16.22 -18.36
N ASP A 74 8.49 -16.69 -17.25
CA ASP A 74 8.22 -17.99 -16.64
C ASP A 74 7.56 -17.87 -15.26
N ALA A 75 7.24 -16.65 -14.82
CA ALA A 75 6.58 -16.40 -13.55
C ALA A 75 5.52 -15.29 -13.61
N ALA A 76 4.51 -15.40 -12.75
CA ALA A 76 3.50 -14.38 -12.56
C ALA A 76 3.03 -14.25 -11.10
N VAL A 77 2.73 -13.02 -10.70
CA VAL A 77 1.94 -12.68 -9.52
C VAL A 77 0.52 -12.41 -9.96
N VAL A 78 -0.44 -13.06 -9.31
CA VAL A 78 -1.87 -12.86 -9.54
C VAL A 78 -2.50 -12.40 -8.23
N LEU A 79 -2.87 -11.12 -8.20
CA LEU A 79 -3.69 -10.54 -7.14
C LEU A 79 -5.15 -10.76 -7.51
N ALA A 80 -5.92 -11.41 -6.64
CA ALA A 80 -7.31 -11.74 -6.92
C ALA A 80 -8.21 -11.20 -5.82
N THR A 81 -9.41 -10.74 -6.16
CA THR A 81 -10.40 -10.31 -5.15
C THR A 81 -11.01 -11.52 -4.42
N PRO A 82 -11.69 -11.32 -3.27
CA PRO A 82 -12.21 -12.43 -2.47
C PRO A 82 -13.19 -13.36 -3.21
N HIS A 83 -13.84 -12.87 -4.27
CA HIS A 83 -14.66 -13.68 -5.19
C HIS A 83 -13.89 -14.86 -5.79
N TYR A 84 -12.60 -14.68 -6.09
CA TYR A 84 -11.73 -15.71 -6.66
C TYR A 84 -10.99 -16.55 -5.61
N ALA A 85 -11.24 -16.35 -4.31
CA ALA A 85 -10.47 -17.00 -3.24
C ALA A 85 -10.55 -18.55 -3.24
N ARG A 86 -11.65 -19.13 -3.75
CA ARG A 86 -11.76 -20.58 -3.95
C ARG A 86 -11.05 -21.04 -5.23
N HIS A 87 -11.18 -20.26 -6.31
CA HIS A 87 -10.58 -20.54 -7.61
C HIS A 87 -9.05 -20.56 -7.54
N VAL A 88 -8.42 -19.61 -6.85
CA VAL A 88 -6.96 -19.59 -6.67
C VAL A 88 -6.42 -20.75 -5.82
N CYS A 89 -7.29 -21.45 -5.10
CA CYS A 89 -6.94 -22.68 -4.39
C CYS A 89 -7.03 -23.92 -5.29
N ASP A 90 -7.77 -23.87 -6.40
CA ASP A 90 -7.92 -24.96 -7.36
C ASP A 90 -6.75 -24.98 -8.35
N SER A 91 -6.08 -26.13 -8.44
CA SER A 91 -4.95 -26.33 -9.34
C SER A 91 -5.36 -26.32 -10.82
N ALA A 92 -6.59 -26.73 -11.17
CA ALA A 92 -7.04 -26.72 -12.55
C ALA A 92 -7.23 -25.28 -13.04
N PHE A 93 -7.94 -24.47 -12.26
CA PHE A 93 -8.09 -23.04 -12.52
C PHE A 93 -6.74 -22.32 -12.65
N VAL A 94 -5.83 -22.48 -11.67
CA VAL A 94 -4.52 -21.82 -11.70
C VAL A 94 -3.64 -22.36 -12.83
N GLY A 95 -3.76 -23.65 -13.19
CA GLY A 95 -3.09 -24.24 -14.34
C GLY A 95 -3.54 -23.63 -15.66
N ASN A 96 -4.84 -23.35 -15.82
CA ASN A 96 -5.36 -22.64 -16.99
C ASN A 96 -4.83 -21.21 -17.07
N ILE A 97 -4.75 -20.50 -15.93
CA ILE A 97 -4.08 -19.19 -15.88
C ILE A 97 -2.61 -19.32 -16.29
N ALA A 98 -1.87 -20.30 -15.76
CA ALA A 98 -0.46 -20.51 -16.11
C ALA A 98 -0.28 -20.73 -17.63
N ARG A 99 -1.16 -21.52 -18.26
CA ARG A 99 -1.17 -21.72 -19.73
C ARG A 99 -1.41 -20.43 -20.50
N LEU A 100 -2.37 -19.63 -20.07
CA LEU A 100 -2.67 -18.37 -20.75
C LEU A 100 -1.52 -17.37 -20.60
N LEU A 101 -0.93 -17.31 -19.41
CA LEU A 101 0.17 -16.39 -19.11
C LEU A 101 1.50 -16.84 -19.74
N SER A 102 1.72 -18.13 -19.98
CA SER A 102 2.87 -18.60 -20.76
C SER A 102 2.77 -18.17 -22.23
N GLY A 103 1.57 -17.89 -22.73
CA GLY A 103 1.33 -17.50 -24.12
C GLY A 103 1.91 -18.53 -25.10
N ASP A 104 2.47 -18.04 -26.20
CA ASP A 104 3.12 -18.89 -27.22
C ASP A 104 4.57 -19.27 -26.86
N ALA A 105 5.06 -18.92 -25.67
CA ALA A 105 6.43 -19.25 -25.28
C ALA A 105 6.54 -20.75 -24.94
N HIS A 106 7.56 -21.40 -25.49
CA HIS A 106 7.92 -22.75 -25.11
C HIS A 106 8.71 -22.74 -23.80
N LEU A 107 8.03 -23.06 -22.70
CA LEU A 107 8.60 -23.12 -21.36
C LEU A 107 8.47 -24.55 -20.83
N ASP A 108 9.46 -25.01 -20.08
CA ASP A 108 9.35 -26.29 -19.37
C ASP A 108 8.51 -26.15 -18.10
N GLN A 109 8.59 -24.99 -17.44
CA GLN A 109 7.92 -24.71 -16.18
C GLN A 109 7.34 -23.30 -16.16
N PHE A 110 6.24 -23.14 -15.42
CA PHE A 110 5.65 -21.83 -15.15
C PHE A 110 5.29 -21.70 -13.66
N HIS A 111 5.59 -20.55 -13.07
CA HIS A 111 5.42 -20.28 -11.65
C HIS A 111 4.33 -19.24 -11.42
N VAL A 112 3.37 -19.54 -10.56
CA VAL A 112 2.28 -18.61 -10.22
C VAL A 112 2.25 -18.38 -8.72
N LEU A 113 2.36 -17.12 -8.31
CA LEU A 113 2.05 -16.68 -6.95
C LEU A 113 0.65 -16.08 -6.94
N CYS A 114 -0.31 -16.75 -6.33
CA CYS A 114 -1.66 -16.23 -6.12
C CYS A 114 -1.78 -15.61 -4.74
N ALA A 115 -2.32 -14.40 -4.67
CA ALA A 115 -2.62 -13.71 -3.43
C ALA A 115 -4.05 -13.15 -3.48
N VAL A 116 -4.81 -13.30 -2.39
CA VAL A 116 -6.15 -12.70 -2.28
C VAL A 116 -6.04 -11.36 -1.57
N VAL A 117 -6.44 -10.29 -2.24
CA VAL A 117 -6.44 -8.90 -1.76
C VAL A 117 -7.87 -8.46 -1.47
N ASP A 118 -8.07 -7.37 -0.71
CA ASP A 118 -9.43 -6.93 -0.36
C ASP A 118 -10.15 -6.41 -1.61
N HIS A 119 -9.49 -5.53 -2.37
CA HIS A 119 -10.01 -5.00 -3.63
C HIS A 119 -8.89 -4.80 -4.66
N LEU A 120 -9.25 -4.71 -5.94
CA LEU A 120 -8.35 -4.16 -6.95
C LEU A 120 -8.45 -2.63 -6.96
N THR A 121 -7.38 -1.99 -7.43
CA THR A 121 -7.43 -0.56 -7.72
C THR A 121 -8.37 -0.32 -8.90
N PRO A 122 -9.33 0.62 -8.81
CA PRO A 122 -10.18 0.97 -9.94
C PRO A 122 -9.34 1.48 -11.10
N ALA A 123 -9.68 1.05 -12.32
CA ALA A 123 -9.07 1.58 -13.53
C ALA A 123 -9.52 3.03 -13.79
N SER A 124 -8.79 3.73 -14.65
CA SER A 124 -9.12 5.09 -15.08
C SER A 124 -10.59 5.21 -15.51
N GLY A 125 -11.33 6.15 -14.90
CA GLY A 125 -12.75 6.37 -15.15
C GLY A 125 -13.72 5.55 -14.29
N GLU A 126 -13.26 4.59 -13.49
CA GLU A 126 -14.11 3.85 -12.54
C GLU A 126 -14.11 4.48 -11.15
N SER A 127 -15.29 4.52 -10.52
CA SER A 127 -15.48 5.08 -9.18
C SER A 127 -15.58 4.01 -8.08
N GLU A 128 -15.69 2.72 -8.44
CA GLU A 128 -15.99 1.64 -7.49
C GLU A 128 -14.97 0.49 -7.61
N ALA A 129 -14.77 -0.21 -6.50
CA ALA A 129 -13.92 -1.38 -6.46
C ALA A 129 -14.58 -2.57 -7.19
N SER A 130 -14.04 -2.87 -8.36
CA SER A 130 -14.49 -3.99 -9.20
C SER A 130 -13.87 -5.32 -8.75
N GLN A 131 -14.63 -6.41 -8.87
CA GLN A 131 -14.11 -7.77 -8.71
C GLN A 131 -13.18 -8.10 -9.88
N GLY A 132 -12.15 -8.95 -9.67
CA GLY A 132 -11.24 -9.26 -10.77
C GLY A 132 -9.92 -9.89 -10.37
N ILE A 133 -8.98 -9.88 -11.32
CA ILE A 133 -7.59 -10.24 -11.10
C ILE A 133 -6.62 -9.18 -11.66
N SER A 134 -5.53 -8.93 -10.96
CA SER A 134 -4.43 -8.05 -11.39
C SER A 134 -3.15 -8.88 -11.51
N VAL A 135 -2.48 -8.80 -12.66
CA VAL A 135 -1.37 -9.69 -13.04
C VAL A 135 -0.09 -8.91 -13.29
N LEU A 136 0.98 -9.37 -12.66
CA LEU A 136 2.36 -8.97 -12.94
C LEU A 136 3.13 -10.20 -13.42
N ARG A 137 3.58 -10.18 -14.68
CA ARG A 137 4.33 -11.27 -15.32
C ARG A 137 5.77 -10.86 -15.57
N GLY A 138 6.71 -11.76 -15.28
CA GLY A 138 8.15 -11.53 -15.45
C GLY A 138 8.96 -12.82 -15.31
N HIS A 139 10.28 -12.70 -15.20
CA HIS A 139 11.12 -13.86 -14.90
C HIS A 139 11.12 -14.20 -13.41
N LEU A 140 11.16 -15.50 -13.07
CA LEU A 140 11.11 -16.01 -11.70
C LEU A 140 12.14 -15.33 -10.79
N ASP A 141 13.43 -15.42 -11.12
CA ASP A 141 14.50 -14.91 -10.26
C ASP A 141 14.50 -13.38 -10.17
N ALA A 142 14.01 -12.70 -11.22
CA ALA A 142 13.95 -11.25 -11.26
C ALA A 142 12.75 -10.70 -10.47
N THR A 143 11.58 -11.35 -10.57
CA THR A 143 10.29 -10.85 -10.07
C THR A 143 9.91 -11.46 -8.73
N LEU A 144 10.16 -12.75 -8.56
CA LEU A 144 9.78 -13.56 -7.40
C LEU A 144 11.01 -14.24 -6.79
N PRO A 145 11.98 -13.45 -6.28
CA PRO A 145 13.16 -14.00 -5.63
C PRO A 145 12.71 -14.90 -4.47
N GLU A 146 13.41 -16.01 -4.29
CA GLU A 146 13.22 -16.88 -3.13
C GLU A 146 11.81 -17.50 -3.02
N LEU A 147 11.03 -17.53 -4.11
CA LEU A 147 9.66 -18.04 -4.13
C LEU A 147 9.53 -19.43 -3.48
N TRP A 148 10.49 -20.31 -3.75
CA TRP A 148 10.50 -21.69 -3.28
C TRP A 148 11.33 -21.92 -2.02
N LEU A 149 11.94 -20.88 -1.44
CA LEU A 149 12.58 -21.00 -0.13
C LEU A 149 11.51 -21.17 0.95
N ARG A 150 11.73 -22.14 1.84
CA ARG A 150 10.86 -22.36 2.99
C ARG A 150 11.05 -21.20 3.97
N GLN A 151 9.93 -20.55 4.30
CA GLN A 151 9.93 -19.49 5.29
C GLN A 151 10.01 -20.08 6.70
N PRO A 152 10.65 -19.38 7.65
CA PRO A 152 10.66 -19.79 9.05
C PRO A 152 9.23 -19.84 9.59
N ALA A 153 8.98 -20.64 10.62
CA ALA A 153 7.67 -20.65 11.27
C ALA A 153 7.30 -19.23 11.73
N ARG A 154 6.02 -18.85 11.57
CA ARG A 154 5.53 -17.56 12.08
C ARG A 154 5.81 -17.48 13.57
N SER A 155 6.28 -16.31 14.03
CA SER A 155 6.32 -16.04 15.47
C SER A 155 4.89 -16.07 16.03
N TRP A 156 4.76 -16.42 17.31
CA TRP A 156 3.47 -16.47 17.98
C TRP A 156 2.77 -15.10 17.97
N GLU A 157 3.55 -14.01 18.05
CA GLU A 157 3.09 -12.61 17.95
C GLU A 157 2.40 -12.31 16.61
N ASN A 158 2.83 -12.98 15.53
CA ASN A 158 2.29 -12.81 14.19
C ASN A 158 1.34 -13.95 13.77
N ALA A 159 0.91 -14.80 14.72
CA ALA A 159 0.06 -15.95 14.42
C ALA A 159 -1.30 -15.53 13.83
N GLU A 160 -1.87 -14.44 14.34
CA GLU A 160 -3.18 -13.91 13.93
C GLU A 160 -3.10 -12.92 12.76
N SER A 161 -1.89 -12.48 12.41
CA SER A 161 -1.64 -11.54 11.32
C SER A 161 -1.95 -12.21 9.96
N VAL A 162 -2.58 -11.47 9.07
CA VAL A 162 -2.80 -11.91 7.69
C VAL A 162 -1.45 -12.03 6.98
N SER A 163 -1.40 -12.83 5.92
CA SER A 163 -0.24 -12.87 5.04
C SER A 163 -0.04 -11.50 4.38
N SER A 164 1.17 -11.22 3.89
CA SER A 164 1.49 -9.95 3.25
C SER A 164 2.36 -10.11 2.02
N LEU A 165 2.30 -9.14 1.11
CA LEU A 165 3.23 -9.00 0.00
C LEU A 165 4.11 -7.78 0.22
N PHE A 166 5.40 -7.91 -0.03
CA PHE A 166 6.34 -6.79 -0.01
C PHE A 166 6.78 -6.48 -1.44
N PHE A 167 6.35 -5.33 -1.97
CA PHE A 167 6.73 -4.84 -3.29
C PHE A 167 7.98 -3.98 -3.16
N ASP A 168 9.10 -4.45 -3.70
CA ASP A 168 10.36 -3.71 -3.79
C ASP A 168 10.37 -2.83 -5.05
N LEU A 169 10.53 -1.53 -4.85
CA LEU A 169 10.51 -0.49 -5.89
C LEU A 169 11.93 0.04 -6.20
N GLY A 170 12.97 -0.63 -5.69
CA GLY A 170 14.38 -0.37 -5.96
C GLY A 170 15.15 0.10 -4.73
N GLY A 171 14.70 1.18 -4.07
CA GLY A 171 15.22 1.64 -2.79
C GLY A 171 14.14 1.76 -1.71
N SER A 172 12.89 1.92 -2.11
CA SER A 172 11.72 1.91 -1.23
C SER A 172 10.84 0.71 -1.53
N GLY A 173 9.90 0.41 -0.65
CA GLY A 173 8.96 -0.68 -0.83
C GLY A 173 7.62 -0.45 -0.14
N ILE A 174 6.65 -1.25 -0.57
CA ILE A 174 5.27 -1.21 -0.07
C ILE A 174 4.92 -2.59 0.46
N THR A 175 4.49 -2.67 1.71
CA THR A 175 3.86 -3.88 2.27
C THR A 175 2.35 -3.78 2.12
N LEU A 176 1.77 -4.77 1.45
CA LEU A 176 0.34 -4.94 1.25
C LEU A 176 -0.15 -6.13 2.10
N PRO A 177 -0.91 -5.87 3.17
CA PRO A 177 -1.64 -6.91 3.88
C PRO A 177 -2.67 -7.57 2.97
N LEU A 178 -2.83 -8.89 3.08
CA LEU A 178 -3.81 -9.64 2.29
C LEU A 178 -5.18 -9.69 2.98
N ALA A 179 -6.20 -9.98 2.18
CA ALA A 179 -7.56 -10.11 2.67
C ALA A 179 -7.71 -11.26 3.66
N GLN A 180 -8.67 -11.10 4.56
CA GLN A 180 -9.13 -12.20 5.39
C GLN A 180 -9.98 -13.17 4.57
N THR A 181 -9.50 -14.40 4.40
CA THR A 181 -10.18 -15.40 3.56
C THR A 181 -10.86 -16.51 4.35
N THR A 182 -11.01 -16.33 5.67
CA THR A 182 -11.48 -17.39 6.58
C THR A 182 -12.86 -17.88 6.19
N PHE A 183 -13.75 -16.98 5.76
CA PHE A 183 -15.12 -17.34 5.38
C PHE A 183 -15.23 -17.86 3.93
N GLN A 184 -14.24 -17.57 3.09
CA GLN A 184 -14.23 -17.95 1.68
C GLN A 184 -13.63 -19.33 1.48
N ASN A 185 -12.52 -19.65 2.16
CA ASN A 185 -11.77 -20.90 1.98
C ASN A 185 -11.13 -21.45 3.26
N SER A 186 -11.60 -21.02 4.44
CA SER A 186 -11.16 -21.53 5.75
C SER A 186 -9.69 -21.26 6.09
N ARG A 187 -9.06 -20.27 5.44
CA ARG A 187 -7.69 -19.83 5.71
C ARG A 187 -7.69 -18.39 6.22
N PRO A 188 -6.88 -18.02 7.22
CA PRO A 188 -6.81 -16.64 7.72
C PRO A 188 -6.57 -15.61 6.61
N SER A 189 -5.75 -15.99 5.63
CA SER A 189 -5.48 -15.25 4.39
C SER A 189 -4.94 -16.24 3.36
N THR A 190 -4.96 -15.88 2.08
CA THR A 190 -4.57 -16.78 0.99
C THR A 190 -3.37 -16.23 0.22
N LEU A 191 -2.24 -16.91 0.36
CA LEU A 191 -1.01 -16.66 -0.41
C LEU A 191 -0.38 -18.01 -0.77
N ILE A 192 -0.40 -18.36 -2.05
CA ILE A 192 -0.06 -19.71 -2.53
C ILE A 192 0.88 -19.59 -3.72
N ALA A 193 2.04 -20.24 -3.63
CA ALA A 193 2.95 -20.43 -4.75
C ALA A 193 2.68 -21.79 -5.42
N SER A 194 2.51 -21.80 -6.73
CA SER A 194 2.28 -23.00 -7.55
C SER A 194 3.32 -23.07 -8.68
N ARG A 195 3.83 -24.28 -8.94
CA ARG A 195 4.73 -24.59 -10.05
C ARG A 195 4.05 -25.59 -10.95
N PHE A 196 3.97 -25.26 -12.23
CA PHE A 196 3.40 -26.13 -13.24
C PHE A 196 4.48 -26.64 -14.18
N ASP A 197 4.39 -27.92 -14.51
CA ASP A 197 5.08 -28.51 -15.66
C ASP A 197 4.25 -28.18 -16.91
N MET A 198 4.90 -27.56 -17.88
CA MET A 198 4.31 -27.04 -19.11
C MET A 198 4.64 -27.93 -20.32
N THR A 199 5.41 -29.01 -20.13
CA THR A 199 5.72 -29.97 -21.20
C THR A 199 4.50 -30.75 -21.71
N PRO A 200 3.50 -31.12 -20.87
CA PRO A 200 2.28 -31.76 -21.36
C PRO A 200 1.35 -30.72 -22.00
N THR A 201 0.43 -31.19 -22.85
CA THR A 201 -0.56 -30.30 -23.49
C THR A 201 -1.46 -29.58 -22.49
N THR A 202 -1.66 -30.14 -21.30
CA THR A 202 -2.37 -29.51 -20.18
C THR A 202 -1.39 -29.33 -19.02
N PRO A 203 -1.24 -28.12 -18.47
CA PRO A 203 -0.31 -27.89 -17.37
C PRO A 203 -0.58 -28.82 -16.19
N GLN A 204 0.47 -29.44 -15.67
CA GLN A 204 0.37 -30.31 -14.49
C GLN A 204 1.00 -29.64 -13.28
N LEU A 205 0.28 -29.64 -12.15
CA LEU A 205 0.81 -29.09 -10.91
C LEU A 205 1.97 -29.96 -10.41
N ALA A 206 3.18 -29.42 -10.44
CA ALA A 206 4.40 -30.08 -9.98
C ALA A 206 4.69 -29.80 -8.50
N HIS A 207 4.38 -28.60 -8.01
CA HIS A 207 4.62 -28.21 -6.62
C HIS A 207 3.68 -27.09 -6.18
N LYS A 208 3.24 -27.13 -4.92
CA LYS A 208 2.38 -26.12 -4.30
C LYS A 208 2.85 -25.83 -2.89
N LEU A 209 2.94 -24.56 -2.52
CA LEU A 209 3.43 -24.10 -1.23
C LEU A 209 2.57 -22.95 -0.71
N ASP A 210 2.07 -23.10 0.51
CA ASP A 210 1.45 -22.02 1.25
C ASP A 210 2.54 -21.09 1.82
N LYS A 211 2.35 -19.79 1.62
CA LYS A 211 3.28 -18.76 2.11
C LYS A 211 2.56 -17.81 3.06
N TYR A 212 3.33 -17.12 3.88
CA TYR A 212 2.79 -16.02 4.68
C TYR A 212 3.35 -14.66 4.34
N SER A 213 4.48 -14.62 3.65
CA SER A 213 5.02 -13.39 3.10
C SER A 213 5.76 -13.69 1.80
N GLN A 214 5.79 -12.74 0.87
CA GLN A 214 6.62 -12.87 -0.32
C GLN A 214 7.10 -11.49 -0.77
N ARG A 215 8.39 -11.39 -1.08
CA ARG A 215 8.98 -10.24 -1.75
C ARG A 215 8.73 -10.33 -3.25
N ILE A 216 8.25 -9.24 -3.84
CA ILE A 216 8.03 -9.07 -5.27
C ILE A 216 8.89 -7.90 -5.70
N ASN A 217 9.79 -8.11 -6.64
CA ASN A 217 10.59 -7.02 -7.18
C ASN A 217 9.84 -6.39 -8.36
N MET A 218 9.60 -5.09 -8.30
CA MET A 218 8.97 -4.32 -9.36
C MET A 218 10.04 -3.65 -10.22
N THR A 219 10.02 -3.90 -11.53
CA THR A 219 10.84 -3.17 -12.49
C THR A 219 10.12 -1.91 -12.91
N LEU A 220 10.50 -0.77 -12.34
CA LEU A 220 9.94 0.54 -12.67
C LEU A 220 10.75 1.22 -13.78
N ASN A 221 10.13 2.15 -14.51
CA ASN A 221 10.85 2.97 -15.50
C ASN A 221 11.93 3.82 -14.82
N THR A 222 11.58 4.37 -13.65
CA THR A 222 12.50 5.09 -12.77
C THR A 222 12.46 4.45 -11.38
N PRO A 223 13.56 3.83 -10.90
CA PRO A 223 13.60 3.25 -9.57
C PRO A 223 13.35 4.30 -8.48
N VAL A 224 12.51 3.96 -7.51
CA VAL A 224 12.19 4.84 -6.38
C VAL A 224 13.24 4.62 -5.29
N LYS A 225 14.19 5.54 -5.20
CA LYS A 225 15.33 5.44 -4.27
C LYS A 225 14.95 5.77 -2.82
N HIS A 226 14.00 6.68 -2.62
CA HIS A 226 13.62 7.21 -1.31
C HIS A 226 12.09 7.24 -1.18
N VAL A 227 11.57 7.16 0.05
CA VAL A 227 10.12 7.14 0.32
C VAL A 227 9.45 8.39 -0.23
N ALA A 228 10.10 9.55 -0.14
CA ALA A 228 9.60 10.78 -0.73
C ALA A 228 9.38 10.63 -2.23
N GLY A 229 10.13 9.80 -2.96
CA GLY A 229 9.91 9.61 -4.40
C GLY A 229 8.58 8.93 -4.77
N LEU A 230 7.77 8.49 -3.80
CA LEU A 230 6.45 7.95 -4.02
C LEU A 230 5.40 9.07 -4.15
N ARG A 231 4.50 8.91 -5.11
CA ARG A 231 3.35 9.80 -5.25
C ARG A 231 2.21 9.31 -4.36
N ILE A 232 1.50 10.24 -3.74
CA ILE A 232 0.39 9.93 -2.84
C ILE A 232 -0.86 10.71 -3.21
N TRP A 233 -2.01 10.10 -2.95
CA TRP A 233 -3.31 10.73 -2.95
C TRP A 233 -3.99 10.45 -1.62
N ALA A 234 -4.47 11.50 -0.97
CA ALA A 234 -5.20 11.40 0.28
C ALA A 234 -6.41 12.35 0.23
N PRO A 235 -7.65 11.84 0.10
CA PRO A 235 -8.86 12.66 0.02
C PRO A 235 -9.27 13.13 1.42
N LEU A 236 -8.44 13.97 2.03
CA LEU A 236 -8.64 14.51 3.36
C LEU A 236 -9.14 15.95 3.32
N SER A 237 -9.78 16.39 4.40
CA SER A 237 -10.19 17.77 4.63
C SER A 237 -9.69 18.26 5.98
N PRO A 238 -9.05 19.45 6.03
CA PRO A 238 -8.48 19.99 7.26
C PRO A 238 -9.58 20.35 8.25
N VAL A 239 -9.49 19.92 9.50
CA VAL A 239 -10.42 20.34 10.58
C VAL A 239 -9.80 21.33 11.54
N THR A 240 -8.47 21.45 11.57
CA THR A 240 -7.76 22.46 12.34
C THR A 240 -6.76 23.21 11.47
N HIS A 241 -6.23 24.32 11.98
CA HIS A 241 -5.01 24.92 11.42
C HIS A 241 -3.78 24.13 11.85
N PRO A 242 -2.63 24.25 11.15
CA PRO A 242 -1.37 23.70 11.63
C PRO A 242 -0.95 24.34 12.96
N ARG A 243 -0.63 23.51 13.94
CA ARG A 243 -0.16 23.93 15.27
C ARG A 243 1.22 23.35 15.55
N ALA A 244 2.05 24.11 16.24
CA ALA A 244 3.34 23.58 16.70
C ALA A 244 3.13 22.72 17.94
N VAL A 245 3.69 21.50 17.95
CA VAL A 245 3.67 20.60 19.10
C VAL A 245 4.58 21.18 20.20
N THR A 246 4.06 21.32 21.41
CA THR A 246 4.82 21.83 22.56
C THR A 246 5.20 20.73 23.54
N GLU A 247 4.33 19.72 23.72
CA GLU A 247 4.56 18.58 24.60
C GLU A 247 4.04 17.29 23.97
N SER A 248 4.90 16.27 23.88
CA SER A 248 4.57 14.93 23.40
C SER A 248 5.39 13.88 24.13
N PHE A 249 4.92 12.63 24.12
CA PHE A 249 5.59 11.48 24.71
C PHE A 249 5.24 10.20 23.95
N GLY A 250 6.22 9.56 23.31
CA GLY A 250 5.99 8.40 22.46
C GLY A 250 5.03 8.73 21.31
N ASN A 251 3.91 8.02 21.25
CA ASN A 251 2.82 8.26 20.29
C ASN A 251 1.74 9.22 20.82
N ILE A 252 1.92 9.84 21.99
CA ILE A 252 0.94 10.72 22.62
C ILE A 252 1.31 12.19 22.41
N VAL A 253 0.41 12.96 21.82
CA VAL A 253 0.49 14.44 21.75
C VAL A 253 -0.32 15.02 22.91
N ARG A 254 0.32 15.83 23.77
CA ARG A 254 -0.33 16.41 24.95
C ARG A 254 -0.76 17.85 24.74
N ARG A 255 0.13 18.65 24.15
CA ARG A 255 -0.10 20.08 23.98
C ARG A 255 0.40 20.60 22.64
N VAL A 256 -0.34 21.58 22.15
CA VAL A 256 -0.03 22.32 20.93
C VAL A 256 -0.10 23.82 21.21
N ARG A 257 0.58 24.62 20.38
CA ARG A 257 0.59 26.07 20.49
C ARG A 257 -0.56 26.68 19.70
N VAL A 258 -1.56 27.21 20.41
CA VAL A 258 -2.70 27.96 19.85
C VAL A 258 -2.60 29.40 20.33
N ASN A 259 -2.63 30.38 19.43
CA ASN A 259 -2.59 31.81 19.78
C ASN A 259 -1.46 32.18 20.79
N ARG A 260 -0.27 31.62 20.58
CA ARG A 260 0.93 31.74 21.44
C ARG A 260 0.84 31.09 22.83
N LYS A 261 -0.28 30.46 23.19
CA LYS A 261 -0.46 29.72 24.44
C LYS A 261 -0.34 28.21 24.19
N SER A 262 0.13 27.48 25.20
CA SER A 262 0.23 26.02 25.18
C SER A 262 -1.09 25.44 25.69
N GLU A 263 -1.86 24.84 24.80
CA GLU A 263 -3.20 24.31 25.07
C GLU A 263 -3.24 22.79 24.88
N PRO A 264 -4.17 22.07 25.53
CA PRO A 264 -4.31 20.64 25.33
C PRO A 264 -4.60 20.31 23.86
N ALA A 265 -3.92 19.31 23.32
CA ALA A 265 -3.94 19.01 21.88
C ALA A 265 -5.34 18.67 21.35
N SER A 266 -6.18 18.01 22.16
CA SER A 266 -7.54 17.66 21.74
C SER A 266 -8.53 18.82 21.77
N MET A 267 -8.24 19.93 22.46
CA MET A 267 -9.25 20.96 22.74
C MET A 267 -9.77 21.67 21.48
N GLU A 268 -8.87 22.12 20.60
CA GLU A 268 -9.25 22.71 19.31
C GLU A 268 -9.92 21.68 18.40
N LEU A 269 -9.41 20.45 18.40
CA LEU A 269 -9.92 19.36 17.58
C LEU A 269 -11.36 18.97 17.98
N GLU A 270 -11.63 18.79 19.26
CA GLU A 270 -12.96 18.46 19.79
C GLU A 270 -13.97 19.55 19.41
N ALA A 271 -13.62 20.82 19.59
CA ALA A 271 -14.46 21.95 19.21
C ALA A 271 -14.72 22.03 17.69
N ALA A 272 -13.69 21.76 16.88
CA ALA A 272 -13.80 21.72 15.41
C ALA A 272 -14.70 20.57 14.95
N LEU A 273 -14.54 19.36 15.51
CA LEU A 273 -15.36 18.20 15.18
C LEU A 273 -16.82 18.41 15.59
N GLU A 274 -17.08 18.98 16.77
CA GLU A 274 -18.44 19.34 17.19
C GLU A 274 -19.09 20.35 16.21
N THR A 275 -18.32 21.32 15.73
CA THR A 275 -18.80 22.32 14.76
C THR A 275 -19.11 21.68 13.42
N MET A 276 -18.19 20.85 12.90
CA MET A 276 -18.37 20.10 11.66
C MET A 276 -19.60 19.18 11.74
N LEU A 277 -19.77 18.44 12.83
CA LEU A 277 -20.90 17.52 13.03
C LEU A 277 -22.25 18.24 13.07
N LYS A 278 -22.33 19.47 13.58
CA LYS A 278 -23.56 20.30 13.56
C LYS A 278 -23.99 20.67 12.15
N HIS A 279 -23.04 20.79 11.23
CA HIS A 279 -23.32 21.13 9.82
C HIS A 279 -23.49 19.90 8.93
N ARG A 280 -23.27 18.69 9.46
CA ARG A 280 -23.49 17.46 8.72
C ARG A 280 -24.98 17.23 8.49
N SER A 281 -25.41 17.27 7.23
CA SER A 281 -26.78 16.90 6.86
C SER A 281 -26.97 15.39 7.01
N ALA A 282 -28.05 14.99 7.68
CA ALA A 282 -28.29 13.63 8.14
C ALA A 282 -28.58 12.50 7.11
N PRO A 283 -28.69 12.65 5.76
CA PRO A 283 -29.05 11.50 4.93
C PRO A 283 -27.91 10.68 4.30
N GLU A 284 -26.67 11.20 4.16
CA GLU A 284 -25.68 10.60 3.22
C GLU A 284 -24.46 9.95 3.87
N ALA A 285 -24.35 9.95 5.19
CA ALA A 285 -23.21 9.37 5.89
C ALA A 285 -23.59 8.09 6.64
N PRO A 286 -22.80 7.01 6.52
CA PRO A 286 -23.00 5.83 7.36
C PRO A 286 -22.88 6.23 8.84
N PRO A 287 -23.78 5.75 9.70
CA PRO A 287 -23.72 6.02 11.14
C PRO A 287 -22.48 5.32 11.72
N GLY A 288 -21.43 6.11 12.00
CA GLY A 288 -20.19 5.60 12.55
C GLY A 288 -19.31 6.70 13.13
N PRO A 289 -18.32 6.35 13.98
CA PRO A 289 -17.35 7.30 14.50
C PRO A 289 -16.58 7.96 13.35
N VAL A 290 -16.42 9.28 13.40
CA VAL A 290 -15.62 10.02 12.42
C VAL A 290 -14.15 9.65 12.61
N GLY A 291 -13.54 9.06 11.59
CA GLY A 291 -12.09 8.86 11.55
C GLY A 291 -11.37 10.21 11.51
N VAL A 292 -10.31 10.35 12.29
CA VAL A 292 -9.45 11.54 12.33
C VAL A 292 -8.01 11.12 12.07
N TRP A 293 -7.32 11.86 11.22
CA TRP A 293 -5.91 11.68 10.91
C TRP A 293 -5.12 12.95 11.24
N ALA A 294 -3.90 12.78 11.73
CA ALA A 294 -2.93 13.83 11.93
C ALA A 294 -1.86 13.77 10.85
N VAL A 295 -1.55 14.92 10.26
CA VAL A 295 -0.36 15.12 9.44
C VAL A 295 0.68 15.80 10.32
N VAL A 296 1.82 15.15 10.52
CA VAL A 296 2.91 15.64 11.35
C VAL A 296 4.10 15.97 10.46
N THR A 297 4.45 17.25 10.39
CA THR A 297 5.59 17.74 9.60
C THR A 297 6.80 17.99 10.51
N PRO A 298 7.98 17.43 10.21
CA PRO A 298 9.18 17.61 11.01
C PRO A 298 9.57 19.08 11.23
N LYS A 299 10.35 19.32 12.29
CA LYS A 299 10.90 20.65 12.58
C LYS A 299 12.00 21.00 11.59
N GLY A 300 12.03 22.24 11.10
CA GLY A 300 13.08 22.72 10.20
C GLY A 300 12.72 22.66 8.72
N THR A 301 11.60 22.02 8.39
CA THR A 301 10.90 22.23 7.13
C THR A 301 10.28 23.63 7.17
N GLU A 302 10.46 24.42 6.11
CA GLU A 302 9.77 25.71 5.97
C GLU A 302 8.25 25.48 6.09
N PRO A 303 7.52 26.31 6.85
CA PRO A 303 6.07 26.21 6.89
C PRO A 303 5.52 26.26 5.46
N LEU A 304 4.57 25.39 5.13
CA LEU A 304 3.89 25.46 3.84
C LEU A 304 3.41 26.90 3.60
N VAL A 305 3.75 27.44 2.43
CA VAL A 305 3.33 28.80 2.02
C VAL A 305 1.79 28.91 2.04
N CYS A 306 1.08 27.78 1.85
CA CYS A 306 -0.37 27.66 1.97
C CYS A 306 -0.74 26.33 2.65
N ALA A 307 -0.85 26.28 3.98
CA ALA A 307 -1.45 25.12 4.63
C ALA A 307 -2.97 25.06 4.33
N PRO A 308 -3.57 23.86 4.18
CA PRO A 308 -5.00 23.74 3.90
C PRO A 308 -5.88 24.43 4.96
N ASP A 309 -6.83 25.26 4.53
CA ASP A 309 -7.74 26.03 5.39
C ASP A 309 -8.92 25.17 5.87
N PRO A 310 -9.17 25.04 7.19
CA PRO A 310 -10.33 24.31 7.72
C PRO A 310 -11.67 25.05 7.58
N THR A 311 -11.68 26.32 7.19
CA THR A 311 -12.89 27.15 7.15
C THR A 311 -14.04 26.55 6.30
N PRO A 312 -13.81 26.01 5.09
CA PRO A 312 -14.90 25.48 4.26
C PRO A 312 -15.66 24.33 4.94
N ILE A 313 -14.94 23.34 5.47
CA ILE A 313 -15.58 22.19 6.14
C ILE A 313 -16.26 22.59 7.46
N LEU A 314 -15.68 23.53 8.20
CA LEU A 314 -16.27 24.05 9.44
C LEU A 314 -17.53 24.89 9.21
N ARG A 315 -17.74 25.42 8.00
CA ARG A 315 -18.98 26.10 7.59
C ARG A 315 -20.01 25.16 6.97
N GLY A 316 -19.67 23.88 6.79
CA GLY A 316 -20.51 22.92 6.08
C GLY A 316 -20.60 23.18 4.57
N GLU A 317 -19.60 23.85 3.99
CA GLU A 317 -19.55 24.07 2.54
C GLU A 317 -19.32 22.72 1.84
N GLN A 318 -20.06 22.46 0.77
CA GLN A 318 -19.80 21.28 -0.06
C GLN A 318 -18.45 21.43 -0.77
N LEU A 319 -17.59 20.42 -0.63
CA LEU A 319 -16.28 20.43 -1.25
C LEU A 319 -16.40 20.01 -2.72
N THR A 320 -15.81 20.81 -3.59
CA THR A 320 -15.67 20.49 -5.01
C THR A 320 -14.47 19.59 -5.23
N ARG A 321 -14.45 18.79 -6.31
CA ARG A 321 -13.28 18.02 -6.75
C ARG A 321 -11.98 18.84 -6.73
N LYS A 322 -12.02 20.06 -7.25
CA LYS A 322 -10.86 20.96 -7.29
C LYS A 322 -10.31 21.27 -5.88
N ALA A 323 -11.17 21.42 -4.88
CA ALA A 323 -10.76 21.65 -3.50
C ALA A 323 -10.10 20.41 -2.90
N VAL A 324 -10.66 19.22 -3.18
CA VAL A 324 -10.06 17.93 -2.78
C VAL A 324 -8.70 17.74 -3.44
N GLU A 325 -8.58 17.96 -4.74
CA GLU A 325 -7.32 17.86 -5.49
C GLU A 325 -6.27 18.86 -5.00
N THR A 326 -6.67 20.09 -4.67
CA THR A 326 -5.74 21.09 -4.13
C THR A 326 -5.19 20.62 -2.78
N THR A 327 -6.07 20.18 -1.88
CA THR A 327 -5.67 19.65 -0.57
C THR A 327 -4.79 18.41 -0.72
N ALA A 328 -5.12 17.50 -1.62
CA ALA A 328 -4.33 16.29 -1.88
C ALA A 328 -2.92 16.62 -2.40
N LYS A 329 -2.78 17.64 -3.26
CA LYS A 329 -1.47 18.13 -3.73
C LYS A 329 -0.65 18.73 -2.60
N ASP A 330 -1.27 19.52 -1.72
CA ASP A 330 -0.58 20.08 -0.55
C ASP A 330 -0.11 18.97 0.42
N LEU A 331 -0.90 17.89 0.55
CA LEU A 331 -0.53 16.72 1.34
C LEU A 331 0.56 15.87 0.68
N GLU A 332 0.54 15.73 -0.65
CA GLU A 332 1.60 15.10 -1.43
C GLU A 332 2.92 15.87 -1.23
N GLN A 333 2.90 17.20 -1.35
CA GLN A 333 4.05 18.05 -1.05
C GLN A 333 4.53 17.90 0.39
N SER A 334 3.62 17.88 1.36
CA SER A 334 3.98 17.65 2.76
C SER A 334 4.68 16.30 2.95
N PHE A 335 4.22 15.26 2.26
CA PHE A 335 4.82 13.93 2.31
C PHE A 335 6.23 13.92 1.70
N TYR A 336 6.43 14.62 0.57
CA TYR A 336 7.76 14.86 0.00
C TYR A 336 8.69 15.55 1.00
N ASP A 337 8.16 16.49 1.78
CA ASP A 337 8.90 17.24 2.79
C ASP A 337 9.11 16.46 4.12
N GLY A 338 8.78 15.16 4.13
CA GLY A 338 8.98 14.25 5.26
C GLY A 338 7.81 14.19 6.24
N ALA A 339 6.64 14.74 5.90
CA ALA A 339 5.46 14.62 6.75
C ALA A 339 4.95 13.17 6.80
N ARG A 340 4.33 12.83 7.93
CA ARG A 340 3.77 11.50 8.19
C ARG A 340 2.31 11.60 8.59
N PHE A 341 1.54 10.62 8.14
CA PHE A 341 0.11 10.50 8.43
C PHE A 341 -0.10 9.49 9.56
N TYR A 342 -0.90 9.87 10.54
CA TYR A 342 -1.22 9.00 11.68
C TYR A 342 -2.71 9.04 11.94
N GLN A 343 -3.33 7.87 12.08
CA GLN A 343 -4.70 7.81 12.57
C GLN A 343 -4.73 8.14 14.07
N ILE A 344 -5.74 8.89 14.50
CA ILE A 344 -6.00 9.14 15.92
C ILE A 344 -6.80 7.96 16.47
N LEU A 345 -6.21 7.22 17.41
CA LEU A 345 -6.85 6.06 18.03
C LEU A 345 -7.72 6.44 19.24
N SER A 346 -7.33 7.50 19.97
CA SER A 346 -8.11 7.99 21.10
C SER A 346 -7.78 9.44 21.45
N GLY A 347 -8.81 10.13 21.97
CA GLY A 347 -8.70 11.38 22.71
C GLY A 347 -8.93 11.12 24.20
N GLY A 348 -8.02 11.55 25.05
CA GLY A 348 -8.13 11.44 26.49
C GLY A 348 -9.26 12.32 26.99
N GLY A 349 -10.31 11.69 27.53
CA GLY A 349 -11.55 12.34 27.93
C GLY A 349 -11.38 13.55 28.87
N GLY A 350 -12.40 14.41 28.92
CA GLY A 350 -12.39 15.75 29.51
C GLY A 350 -12.05 15.93 31.01
N TRP A 351 -11.61 14.88 31.71
CA TRP A 351 -11.43 14.86 33.17
C TRP A 351 -10.07 14.27 33.60
N GLY A 352 -9.45 14.86 34.63
CA GLY A 352 -8.23 14.37 35.27
C GLY A 352 -6.94 14.61 34.48
N ALA A 353 -5.84 13.95 34.89
CA ALA A 353 -4.50 14.10 34.30
C ALA A 353 -4.36 13.59 32.85
N LYS A 354 -5.39 12.91 32.33
CA LYS A 354 -5.47 12.41 30.96
C LYS A 354 -6.30 13.30 30.04
N LYS A 355 -6.80 14.43 30.55
CA LYS A 355 -7.54 15.41 29.77
C LYS A 355 -6.68 15.96 28.64
N GLY A 356 -7.14 15.82 27.41
CA GLY A 356 -6.53 16.50 26.28
C GLY A 356 -5.43 15.75 25.53
N LEU A 357 -5.23 14.46 25.87
CA LEU A 357 -4.22 13.62 25.24
C LEU A 357 -4.72 13.09 23.89
N LEU A 358 -3.90 13.11 22.85
CA LEU A 358 -4.21 12.45 21.58
C LEU A 358 -3.22 11.32 21.34
N SER A 359 -3.73 10.11 21.11
CA SER A 359 -2.91 8.95 20.79
C SER A 359 -2.85 8.74 19.27
N LEU A 360 -1.66 8.85 18.70
CA LEU A 360 -1.36 8.50 17.32
C LEU A 360 -1.24 6.98 17.18
N ASP A 361 -1.66 6.42 16.04
CA ASP A 361 -1.47 5.01 15.71
C ASP A 361 0.03 4.67 15.69
N PRO A 362 0.50 3.77 16.58
CA PRO A 362 1.92 3.41 16.64
C PRO A 362 2.34 2.43 15.54
N GLU A 363 1.40 1.81 14.82
CA GLU A 363 1.68 0.77 13.84
C GLU A 363 2.37 1.34 12.60
N ARG A 364 3.66 1.05 12.42
CA ARG A 364 4.47 1.47 11.26
C ARG A 364 4.85 0.33 10.31
N THR A 365 4.67 -0.92 10.76
CA THR A 365 4.96 -2.14 10.00
C THR A 365 3.86 -3.16 10.23
N HIS A 366 3.51 -3.93 9.19
CA HIS A 366 2.46 -4.94 9.29
C HIS A 366 2.81 -6.13 10.20
N MET A 367 4.07 -6.59 10.13
CA MET A 367 4.53 -7.73 10.93
C MET A 367 5.33 -7.20 12.11
N ILE A 368 5.14 -7.84 13.26
CA ILE A 368 5.91 -7.55 14.47
C ILE A 368 7.35 -8.01 14.24
N GLN A 369 8.27 -7.08 14.44
CA GLN A 369 9.71 -7.26 14.37
C GLN A 369 10.23 -8.02 15.59
N SER A 370 11.44 -8.58 15.51
CA SER A 370 12.00 -9.34 16.65
C SER A 370 12.09 -8.46 17.91
N GLU A 371 12.13 -9.08 19.10
CA GLU A 371 12.21 -8.34 20.37
C GLU A 371 13.39 -7.35 20.39
N GLU A 372 14.53 -7.70 19.77
CA GLU A 372 15.70 -6.84 19.66
C GLU A 372 15.47 -5.61 18.78
N GLU A 373 14.77 -5.77 17.66
CA GLU A 373 14.40 -4.68 16.77
C GLU A 373 13.36 -3.76 17.43
N ALA A 374 12.38 -4.34 18.12
CA ALA A 374 11.39 -3.61 18.90
C ALA A 374 12.05 -2.79 20.04
N MET A 375 13.01 -3.38 20.76
CA MET A 375 13.79 -2.69 21.79
C MET A 375 14.61 -1.54 21.20
N THR A 376 15.25 -1.74 20.05
CA THR A 376 16.03 -0.71 19.36
C THR A 376 15.16 0.48 18.98
N ARG A 377 13.96 0.23 18.44
CA ARG A 377 12.96 1.28 18.12
C ARG A 377 12.48 2.03 19.36
N PHE A 378 12.25 1.31 20.45
CA PHE A 378 11.81 1.90 21.71
C PHE A 378 12.86 2.90 22.24
N VAL A 379 14.14 2.51 22.23
CA VAL A 379 15.25 3.38 22.63
C VAL A 379 15.34 4.61 21.71
N GLN A 380 15.28 4.42 20.38
CA GLN A 380 15.28 5.53 19.43
C GLN A 380 14.12 6.50 19.67
N THR A 381 12.93 5.99 19.98
CA THR A 381 11.74 6.80 20.25
C THR A 381 11.91 7.64 21.52
N MET A 382 12.58 7.09 22.54
CA MET A 382 12.88 7.79 23.80
C MET A 382 13.97 8.86 23.65
N GLU A 383 14.94 8.67 22.74
CA GLU A 383 16.06 9.58 22.50
C GLU A 383 15.71 10.82 21.65
N GLY A 384 14.43 11.01 21.29
CA GLY A 384 13.94 12.24 20.64
C GLY A 384 13.26 12.04 19.29
N SER A 385 13.14 10.81 18.78
CA SER A 385 12.39 10.49 17.55
C SER A 385 10.94 10.09 17.82
N GLY A 386 10.24 10.88 18.64
CA GLY A 386 8.81 10.70 18.89
C GLY A 386 7.99 10.80 17.59
N PHE A 387 6.77 10.24 17.59
CA PHE A 387 5.86 10.31 16.43
C PHE A 387 5.55 11.76 16.02
N ALA A 388 5.55 12.66 17.01
CA ALA A 388 5.41 14.11 16.84
C ALA A 388 6.31 14.84 17.84
N PRO A 389 7.61 15.01 17.54
CA PRO A 389 8.56 15.60 18.48
C PRO A 389 8.24 17.09 18.74
N PRO A 390 8.53 17.64 19.95
CA PRO A 390 8.29 19.05 20.22
C PRO A 390 8.98 19.97 19.19
N GLY A 391 8.20 20.90 18.64
CA GLY A 391 8.63 21.79 17.56
C GLY A 391 8.25 21.32 16.16
N SER A 392 7.77 20.09 15.97
CA SER A 392 7.08 19.69 14.75
C SER A 392 5.76 20.45 14.59
N GLN A 393 5.25 20.51 13.36
CA GLN A 393 3.88 20.98 13.10
C GLN A 393 2.93 19.79 13.04
N ILE A 394 1.71 19.98 13.52
CA ILE A 394 0.63 18.99 13.44
C ILE A 394 -0.65 19.68 12.96
N GLN A 395 -1.33 19.06 12.01
CA GLN A 395 -2.65 19.47 11.54
C GLN A 395 -3.57 18.25 11.50
N PHE A 396 -4.83 18.42 11.92
CA PHE A 396 -5.80 17.34 11.95
C PHE A 396 -6.76 17.41 10.76
N PHE A 397 -7.16 16.24 10.27
CA PHE A 397 -7.97 16.05 9.09
C PHE A 397 -9.02 14.96 9.31
N THR A 398 -10.10 15.02 8.53
CA THR A 398 -11.09 13.96 8.36
C THR A 398 -11.17 13.56 6.88
N VAL A 399 -11.80 12.43 6.55
CA VAL A 399 -12.09 12.10 5.14
C VAL A 399 -12.96 13.19 4.55
N ALA A 400 -12.61 13.66 3.36
CA ALA A 400 -13.35 14.70 2.65
C ALA A 400 -14.83 14.33 2.52
N GLN A 401 -15.71 15.21 2.99
CA GLN A 401 -17.16 15.06 2.83
C GLN A 401 -17.55 15.59 1.44
N ALA A 402 -17.18 14.84 0.40
CA ALA A 402 -17.53 15.10 -0.99
C ALA A 402 -18.06 13.81 -1.63
N SER A 403 -18.58 13.92 -2.86
CA SER A 403 -19.08 12.73 -3.56
C SER A 403 -17.94 11.72 -3.82
N PRO A 404 -18.24 10.42 -3.98
CA PRO A 404 -17.22 9.43 -4.37
C PRO A 404 -16.46 9.82 -5.64
N GLN A 405 -17.11 10.47 -6.61
CA GLN A 405 -16.50 10.93 -7.85
C GLN A 405 -15.47 12.06 -7.64
N ASP A 406 -15.61 12.85 -6.57
CA ASP A 406 -14.70 13.94 -6.23
C ASP A 406 -13.51 13.47 -5.37
N THR A 407 -13.66 12.34 -4.69
CA THR A 407 -12.65 11.81 -3.74
C THR A 407 -11.87 10.61 -4.27
N THR A 408 -12.38 9.95 -5.32
CA THR A 408 -11.73 8.81 -5.96
C THR A 408 -10.67 9.29 -6.94
N LEU A 409 -9.49 8.69 -6.85
CA LEU A 409 -8.44 8.81 -7.84
C LEU A 409 -8.34 7.50 -8.62
N SER A 410 -8.64 7.61 -9.92
CA SER A 410 -8.57 6.51 -10.88
C SER A 410 -7.33 6.74 -11.75
N LEU A 411 -6.36 5.84 -11.68
CA LEU A 411 -5.08 5.95 -12.39
C LEU A 411 -4.69 4.61 -12.99
N SER A 412 -4.13 4.64 -14.20
CA SER A 412 -3.47 3.48 -14.81
C SER A 412 -1.99 3.46 -14.40
N GLY A 413 -1.44 2.29 -14.08
CA GLY A 413 -0.04 2.15 -13.65
C GLY A 413 0.11 1.14 -12.51
N THR A 414 1.10 1.37 -11.62
CA THR A 414 1.26 0.57 -10.40
C THR A 414 0.72 1.32 -9.20
N VAL A 415 -0.39 0.83 -8.64
CA VAL A 415 -1.16 1.56 -7.63
C VAL A 415 -1.45 0.65 -6.43
N PHE A 416 -1.27 1.16 -5.23
CA PHE A 416 -1.68 0.52 -3.99
C PHE A 416 -2.44 1.49 -3.12
N GLY A 417 -3.28 1.03 -2.20
CA GLY A 417 -4.01 1.98 -1.35
C GLY A 417 -4.98 1.34 -0.38
N VAL A 418 -5.93 2.15 0.06
CA VAL A 418 -6.97 1.77 1.01
C VAL A 418 -8.34 1.99 0.34
N PRO A 419 -9.26 1.03 0.38
CA PRO A 419 -10.59 1.20 -0.20
C PRO A 419 -11.35 2.36 0.46
N ASN A 420 -12.31 2.94 -0.25
CA ASN A 420 -13.26 3.83 0.38
C ASN A 420 -14.25 2.98 1.19
N GLY A 421 -14.43 3.26 2.49
CA GLY A 421 -15.35 2.49 3.35
C GLY A 421 -16.83 2.55 2.96
N ALA A 422 -17.18 3.32 1.91
CA ALA A 422 -18.51 3.38 1.30
C ALA A 422 -18.70 2.35 0.16
N GLU A 423 -17.70 1.50 -0.11
CA GLU A 423 -17.74 0.50 -1.18
C GLU A 423 -18.52 -0.78 -0.80
N GLU A 424 -19.09 -0.85 0.41
CA GLU A 424 -20.14 -1.82 0.73
C GLU A 424 -21.51 -1.25 0.34
N VAL A 425 -22.03 -1.74 -0.78
CA VAL A 425 -23.43 -1.67 -1.23
C VAL A 425 -23.87 -0.34 -1.88
N ALA A 426 -23.35 -0.06 -3.08
CA ALA A 426 -24.12 0.65 -4.11
C ALA A 426 -24.80 -0.38 -5.02
N ASP A 427 -25.91 -0.94 -4.55
CA ASP A 427 -26.79 -1.78 -5.36
C ASP A 427 -27.51 -0.87 -6.38
N GLY A 428 -26.84 -0.50 -7.48
CA GLY A 428 -27.42 0.41 -8.47
C GLY A 428 -26.49 1.05 -9.51
N ALA A 429 -25.16 0.98 -9.38
CA ALA A 429 -24.28 1.45 -10.43
C ALA A 429 -24.35 0.48 -11.63
N LYS A 430 -24.66 0.99 -12.83
CA LYS A 430 -24.57 0.23 -14.09
C LYS A 430 -23.10 0.01 -14.44
N GLY A 431 -22.45 -0.93 -13.75
CA GLY A 431 -21.13 -1.41 -14.15
C GLY A 431 -21.17 -2.09 -15.52
N PRO A 432 -20.01 -2.30 -16.16
CA PRO A 432 -19.95 -2.85 -17.50
C PRO A 432 -20.62 -4.24 -17.57
N GLU A 433 -21.39 -4.46 -18.65
CA GLU A 433 -22.12 -5.73 -18.88
C GLU A 433 -21.17 -6.91 -19.15
N SER A 434 -19.93 -6.61 -19.56
CA SER A 434 -18.89 -7.59 -19.84
C SER A 434 -17.60 -7.28 -19.09
N GLY A 435 -16.88 -8.32 -18.69
CA GLY A 435 -15.53 -8.16 -18.17
C GLY A 435 -14.57 -7.59 -19.22
N TYR A 436 -13.57 -6.85 -18.77
CA TYR A 436 -12.65 -6.13 -19.65
C TYR A 436 -11.22 -6.11 -19.08
N LEU A 437 -10.24 -5.78 -19.93
CA LEU A 437 -8.81 -5.77 -19.60
C LEU A 437 -8.23 -4.36 -19.70
N VAL A 438 -7.33 -4.03 -18.77
CA VAL A 438 -6.57 -2.79 -18.75
C VAL A 438 -5.09 -3.11 -18.80
N GLN A 439 -4.43 -2.73 -19.89
CA GLN A 439 -2.99 -2.88 -20.07
C GLN A 439 -2.23 -1.89 -19.18
N GLY A 440 -1.07 -2.31 -18.65
CA GLY A 440 -0.19 -1.44 -17.86
C GLY A 440 -0.69 -1.18 -16.43
N HIS A 441 -1.90 -1.59 -16.09
CA HIS A 441 -2.48 -1.47 -14.76
C HIS A 441 -2.19 -2.68 -13.89
N PHE A 442 -1.62 -2.46 -12.70
CA PHE A 442 -1.39 -3.48 -11.70
C PHE A 442 -1.52 -2.85 -10.30
N GLY A 443 -2.36 -3.42 -9.45
CA GLY A 443 -2.55 -2.83 -8.14
C GLY A 443 -3.58 -3.55 -7.28
N ALA A 444 -3.62 -3.15 -6.02
CA ALA A 444 -4.58 -3.67 -5.05
C ALA A 444 -4.75 -2.72 -3.87
N LEU A 445 -5.89 -2.84 -3.21
CA LEU A 445 -6.23 -2.09 -2.01
C LEU A 445 -6.29 -3.04 -0.80
N ALA A 446 -5.88 -2.54 0.36
CA ALA A 446 -5.94 -3.26 1.63
C ALA A 446 -6.73 -2.47 2.67
N SER A 447 -7.75 -3.10 3.25
CA SER A 447 -8.67 -2.49 4.21
C SER A 447 -8.00 -2.13 5.54
N LYS A 448 -6.89 -2.80 5.89
CA LYS A 448 -6.10 -2.51 7.11
C LYS A 448 -5.08 -1.38 6.93
N GLY A 449 -4.98 -0.82 5.74
CA GLY A 449 -3.90 0.10 5.37
C GLY A 449 -2.75 -0.58 4.66
N ILE A 450 -1.90 0.23 4.04
CA ILE A 450 -0.63 -0.20 3.43
C ILE A 450 0.54 0.42 4.18
N PHE A 451 1.70 -0.23 4.12
CA PHE A 451 2.89 0.24 4.81
C PHE A 451 3.97 0.59 3.80
N VAL A 452 4.54 1.78 3.95
CA VAL A 452 5.59 2.29 3.09
C VAL A 452 6.88 2.29 3.88
N VAL A 453 7.95 1.81 3.26
CA VAL A 453 9.29 1.76 3.84
C VAL A 453 10.35 2.16 2.83
N GLY A 454 11.41 2.81 3.27
CA GLY A 454 12.57 3.13 2.43
C GLY A 454 13.59 3.96 3.18
N PRO A 455 14.72 4.32 2.56
CA PRO A 455 15.68 5.21 3.19
C PRO A 455 15.06 6.60 3.37
N ALA A 456 15.31 7.19 4.54
CA ALA A 456 14.99 8.59 4.79
C ALA A 456 15.80 9.49 3.84
N ASP A 457 15.25 10.66 3.51
CA ASP A 457 16.01 11.68 2.78
C ASP A 457 16.97 12.44 3.72
N GLY A 458 18.22 12.60 3.29
CA GLY A 458 19.26 13.37 3.99
C GLY A 458 20.43 12.53 4.54
N GLU A 459 21.36 13.19 5.26
CA GLU A 459 22.56 12.56 5.85
C GLU A 459 22.25 11.60 7.02
N ALA A 460 21.00 11.54 7.47
CA ALA A 460 20.56 10.63 8.52
C ALA A 460 20.48 9.20 7.96
N GLN A 461 21.32 8.29 8.46
CA GLN A 461 21.31 6.86 8.16
C GLN A 461 20.10 6.14 8.79
N GLY A 462 18.88 6.56 8.44
CA GLY A 462 17.62 6.04 8.97
C GLY A 462 16.75 5.37 7.90
N VAL A 463 15.96 4.40 8.34
CA VAL A 463 14.85 3.85 7.56
C VAL A 463 13.60 4.63 7.95
N ASP A 464 12.90 5.14 6.95
CA ASP A 464 11.61 5.75 7.09
C ASP A 464 10.50 4.71 6.88
N GLU A 465 9.57 4.65 7.83
CA GLU A 465 8.46 3.69 7.84
C GLU A 465 7.17 4.39 8.24
N SER A 466 6.11 4.16 7.47
CA SER A 466 4.82 4.78 7.69
C SER A 466 3.69 3.86 7.27
N LYS A 467 2.56 3.97 7.97
CA LYS A 467 1.30 3.32 7.61
C LYS A 467 0.37 4.34 6.97
N MET A 468 -0.11 4.04 5.77
CA MET A 468 -1.17 4.77 5.10
C MET A 468 -2.50 4.04 5.35
N SER A 469 -3.34 4.60 6.22
CA SER A 469 -4.65 4.01 6.59
C SER A 469 -5.84 4.91 6.23
N ILE A 470 -5.61 5.97 5.45
CA ILE A 470 -6.65 6.92 5.06
C ILE A 470 -7.57 6.26 4.02
N PRO A 471 -8.88 6.14 4.26
CA PRO A 471 -9.81 5.61 3.27
C PRO A 471 -9.72 6.36 1.94
N GLY A 472 -9.73 5.63 0.82
CA GLY A 472 -9.61 6.21 -0.52
C GLY A 472 -8.20 6.66 -0.90
N SER A 473 -7.23 6.57 0.00
CA SER A 473 -5.85 6.95 -0.31
C SER A 473 -5.21 6.01 -1.32
N ARG A 474 -4.27 6.55 -2.09
CA ARG A 474 -3.46 5.81 -3.07
C ARG A 474 -1.98 6.17 -2.90
N VAL A 475 -1.12 5.19 -3.11
CA VAL A 475 0.32 5.33 -3.30
C VAL A 475 0.62 4.72 -4.66
N TYR A 476 1.26 5.47 -5.54
CA TYR A 476 1.40 5.05 -6.93
C TYR A 476 2.76 5.42 -7.53
N VAL A 477 3.16 4.60 -8.50
CA VAL A 477 4.40 4.74 -9.28
C VAL A 477 4.11 4.40 -10.74
N ASP A 478 4.85 5.04 -11.66
CA ASP A 478 4.65 4.90 -13.11
C ASP A 478 3.16 5.11 -13.52
N ALA A 479 2.48 6.09 -12.93
CA ALA A 479 1.09 6.39 -13.26
C ALA A 479 0.98 7.23 -14.54
N PHE A 480 0.01 6.89 -15.38
CA PHE A 480 -0.36 7.62 -16.59
C PHE A 480 -1.82 8.06 -16.47
N ASP A 481 -2.08 9.34 -16.76
CA ASP A 481 -3.44 9.82 -17.02
C ASP A 481 -3.78 9.54 -18.47
N GLU A 482 -4.76 8.67 -18.72
CA GLU A 482 -5.25 8.39 -20.08
C GLU A 482 -5.87 9.62 -20.76
N GLU A 483 -6.18 10.68 -20.00
CA GLU A 483 -6.72 11.93 -20.55
C GLU A 483 -5.76 12.64 -21.51
N ASN A 484 -4.48 12.22 -21.57
CA ASN A 484 -3.48 12.76 -22.50
C ASN A 484 -2.93 11.77 -23.56
N ASP A 485 -3.25 10.48 -23.50
CA ASP A 485 -2.77 9.50 -24.49
C ASP A 485 -3.91 8.56 -24.90
N GLY A 486 -4.66 8.98 -25.90
CA GLY A 486 -5.79 8.24 -26.44
C GLY A 486 -5.35 6.94 -27.12
N LEU A 487 -5.52 5.81 -26.43
CA LEU A 487 -5.67 4.51 -27.09
C LEU A 487 -6.40 3.48 -26.20
N ALA A 488 -7.65 3.77 -25.83
CA ALA A 488 -8.57 2.72 -25.43
C ALA A 488 -8.90 1.85 -26.67
N VAL A 489 -8.29 0.67 -26.77
CA VAL A 489 -8.67 -0.33 -27.78
C VAL A 489 -9.99 -0.96 -27.34
N ALA A 490 -11.09 -0.32 -27.70
CA ALA A 490 -12.42 -0.93 -27.67
C ALA A 490 -12.48 -2.01 -28.76
N GLY A 491 -12.62 -3.27 -28.35
CA GLY A 491 -12.89 -4.40 -29.23
C GLY A 491 -14.21 -4.18 -29.99
N ALA A 492 -14.14 -4.35 -31.31
CA ALA A 492 -15.17 -4.00 -32.28
C ALA A 492 -16.50 -4.76 -32.10
N ALA A 493 -17.61 -4.02 -32.14
CA ALA A 493 -18.88 -4.46 -32.70
C ALA A 493 -19.17 -3.60 -33.94
N GLY A 494 -19.31 -4.26 -35.08
CA GLY A 494 -19.28 -3.62 -36.40
C GLY A 494 -20.45 -2.69 -36.68
N MET A 495 -20.16 -1.66 -37.48
CA MET A 495 -21.03 -1.15 -38.53
C MET A 495 -20.17 -0.45 -39.58
N ALA A 496 -20.42 -0.81 -40.84
CA ALA A 496 -19.83 -0.19 -42.02
C ALA A 496 -20.26 1.28 -42.12
N VAL A 497 -19.32 2.19 -42.42
CA VAL A 497 -19.65 3.46 -43.08
C VAL A 497 -18.54 3.80 -44.09
N GLU A 498 -19.01 4.16 -45.28
CA GLU A 498 -18.31 4.39 -46.52
C GLU A 498 -17.24 5.48 -46.48
N ALA A 499 -16.28 5.32 -47.40
CA ALA A 499 -15.29 6.32 -47.77
C ALA A 499 -15.92 7.59 -48.34
N LEU A 500 -15.40 8.75 -47.93
CA LEU A 500 -15.54 10.01 -48.69
C LEU A 500 -14.21 10.75 -48.67
N ALA A 501 -13.49 10.61 -49.78
CA ALA A 501 -12.40 11.49 -50.16
C ALA A 501 -12.98 12.84 -50.58
N ILE A 502 -12.49 13.93 -49.99
CA ILE A 502 -12.61 15.26 -50.58
C ILE A 502 -11.24 15.94 -50.51
N SER A 503 -10.73 16.22 -51.70
CA SER A 503 -9.57 17.06 -51.99
C SER A 503 -9.77 18.47 -51.45
N LEU A 504 -8.69 19.10 -50.95
CA LEU A 504 -8.59 20.55 -51.00
C LEU A 504 -7.27 20.95 -51.65
N VAL A 505 -7.41 21.52 -52.84
CA VAL A 505 -6.46 22.39 -53.52
C VAL A 505 -6.69 23.80 -52.99
N MET A 506 -5.68 24.40 -52.36
CA MET A 506 -5.15 25.72 -52.70
C MET A 506 -3.76 25.89 -52.09
#